data_AF-A0A8R7Q7J0-F1
#
_entry.id   AF-A0A8R7Q7J0-F1
#
_cell.length_a   1.000
_cell.length_b   1.000
_cell.length_c   1.000
_cell.angle_alpha   90.00
_cell.angle_beta   90.00
_cell.angle_gamma   90.00
#
_symmetry.space_group_name_H-M   'P 1'
#
loop_
_entity.id
_entity.type
_entity.pdbx_description
1 polymer ?
#
loop_
_entity_poly.entity_id
_entity_poly.type
_entity_poly.pdbx_seq_one_letter_code
_entity_poly.pdbx_strand_id
1 'polypeptide(L)'
;MSRDWKYFWSRLVLYMLLALSIGTIFIDIGHSLSSVVVRISAIFVFVSFLVLLSVCGVPAHIDEIKIYSHEDSNRHSGTLVFLLGHFLSSIPFLFLVSISSSLVFYFLIGLRNEFSFLMYFIITIFTCLLANEALMMIVAYIWLETYKCTLTLICLYVVMMLVAGYFRIRDAIPVAVWNYPLSYISFHTYAVQGLVENEYVDTSFAVGATMTIPGVQAVRGSYGISSSTGAKWMNLLVLFLMAIGYRVVLYVLLRLDVRRHVRLGKRSCWPSIHTSAAPK
;
A
#
# COMPACT_ATOMS: atom_id res chain seq x y z
N MET A 1 17.10 -8.70 7.27
CA MET A 1 16.11 -8.12 8.22
C MET A 1 16.21 -8.57 9.68
N SER A 2 16.84 -9.70 10.06
CA SER A 2 16.89 -10.12 11.49
C SER A 2 17.95 -9.41 12.36
N ARG A 3 18.86 -8.61 11.77
CA ARG A 3 19.98 -7.98 12.47
C ARG A 3 19.62 -6.67 13.19
N ASP A 4 18.53 -6.00 12.81
CA ASP A 4 18.05 -4.77 13.44
C ASP A 4 16.74 -5.02 14.21
N TRP A 5 16.82 -5.89 15.21
CA TRP A 5 15.69 -6.27 16.07
C TRP A 5 14.89 -5.05 16.56
N LYS A 6 15.58 -4.00 17.01
CA LYS A 6 14.94 -2.77 17.52
C LYS A 6 14.07 -2.08 16.47
N TYR A 7 14.49 -2.08 15.20
CA TYR A 7 13.77 -1.44 14.11
C TYR A 7 12.52 -2.24 13.68
N PHE A 8 12.63 -3.57 13.67
CA PHE A 8 11.48 -4.44 13.40
C PHE A 8 10.37 -4.25 14.45
N TRP A 9 10.73 -4.32 15.73
CA TRP A 9 9.77 -4.20 16.82
C TRP A 9 9.21 -2.78 16.96
N SER A 10 10.01 -1.74 16.72
CA SER A 10 9.50 -0.37 16.74
C SER A 10 8.45 -0.14 15.66
N ARG A 11 8.66 -0.63 14.43
CA ARG A 11 7.64 -0.59 13.37
C ARG A 11 6.37 -1.33 13.80
N LEU A 12 6.50 -2.56 14.31
CA LEU A 12 5.34 -3.33 14.77
C LEU A 12 4.55 -2.57 15.84
N VAL A 13 5.22 -2.00 16.84
CA VAL A 13 4.58 -1.21 17.90
C VAL A 13 3.86 0.00 17.32
N LEU A 14 4.46 0.72 16.38
CA LEU A 14 3.80 1.86 15.73
C LEU A 14 2.54 1.44 14.96
N TYR A 15 2.58 0.32 14.24
CA TYR A 15 1.41 -0.23 13.56
C TYR A 15 0.29 -0.58 14.55
N MET A 16 0.64 -1.17 15.70
CA MET A 16 -0.33 -1.51 16.74
C MET A 16 -0.92 -0.28 17.41
N LEU A 17 -0.11 0.73 17.73
CA LEU A 17 -0.58 1.98 18.31
C LEU A 17 -1.51 2.71 17.33
N LEU A 18 -1.19 2.70 16.04
CA LEU A 18 -2.06 3.28 15.02
C LEU A 18 -3.38 2.52 14.91
N ALA A 19 -3.35 1.20 14.83
CA ALA A 19 -4.54 0.37 14.77
C ALA A 19 -5.44 0.54 16.01
N LEU A 20 -4.82 0.60 17.20
CA LEU A 20 -5.50 0.89 18.46
C LEU A 20 -6.14 2.28 18.42
N SER A 21 -5.39 3.31 18.03
CA SER A 21 -5.86 4.70 17.99
C SER A 21 -7.09 4.85 17.07
N ILE A 22 -6.99 4.31 15.85
CA ILE A 22 -8.11 4.33 14.90
C ILE A 22 -9.27 3.49 15.45
N GLY A 23 -9.02 2.28 15.93
CA GLY A 23 -10.05 1.41 16.50
C GLY A 23 -10.81 2.07 17.66
N THR A 24 -10.11 2.77 18.56
CA THR A 24 -10.72 3.46 19.71
C THR A 24 -11.60 4.64 19.32
N ILE A 25 -11.26 5.36 18.25
CA ILE A 25 -12.09 6.48 17.75
C ILE A 25 -13.41 5.97 17.19
N PHE A 26 -13.40 4.77 16.61
CA PHE A 26 -14.54 4.15 15.93
C PHE A 26 -15.14 2.98 16.74
N ILE A 27 -15.08 3.05 18.08
CA ILE A 27 -15.68 2.01 18.93
C ILE A 27 -17.20 1.97 18.73
N ASP A 28 -17.72 0.75 18.58
CA ASP A 28 -19.14 0.39 18.63
C ASP A 28 -20.07 1.33 17.84
N ILE A 29 -19.83 1.40 16.53
CA ILE A 29 -20.51 2.32 15.60
C ILE A 29 -22.03 2.04 15.49
N GLY A 30 -22.52 0.90 15.98
CA GLY A 30 -23.93 0.50 15.91
C GLY A 30 -24.40 0.07 14.51
N HIS A 31 -25.72 -0.10 14.33
CA HIS A 31 -26.35 -0.70 13.14
C HIS A 31 -27.33 0.22 12.38
N SER A 32 -27.19 1.55 12.50
CA SER A 32 -28.02 2.51 11.76
C SER A 32 -27.49 2.78 10.34
N LEU A 33 -28.29 3.41 9.46
CA LEU A 33 -27.80 3.86 8.15
C LEU A 33 -26.65 4.89 8.25
N SER A 34 -26.63 5.71 9.29
CA SER A 34 -25.49 6.62 9.54
C SER A 34 -24.23 5.85 9.92
N SER A 35 -24.36 4.69 10.57
CA SER A 35 -23.25 3.84 10.97
C SER A 35 -22.52 3.22 9.77
N VAL A 36 -23.22 3.06 8.64
CA VAL A 36 -22.64 2.56 7.38
C VAL A 36 -21.52 3.46 6.88
N VAL A 37 -21.78 4.77 6.77
CA VAL A 37 -20.77 5.73 6.28
C VAL A 37 -19.59 5.80 7.24
N VAL A 38 -19.84 5.74 8.54
CA VAL A 38 -18.79 5.77 9.58
C VAL A 38 -17.89 4.53 9.51
N ARG A 39 -18.45 3.32 9.33
CA ARG A 39 -17.66 2.08 9.12
C ARG A 39 -16.81 2.12 7.86
N ILE A 40 -17.37 2.57 6.73
CA ILE A 40 -16.60 2.74 5.49
C ILE A 40 -15.44 3.72 5.70
N SER A 41 -15.70 4.81 6.41
CA SER A 41 -14.69 5.81 6.78
C SER A 41 -13.59 5.19 7.64
N ALA A 42 -13.95 4.38 8.63
CA ALA A 42 -13.00 3.68 9.48
C ALA A 42 -12.11 2.72 8.68
N ILE A 43 -12.70 1.91 7.78
CA ILE A 43 -11.95 0.99 6.90
C ILE A 43 -10.99 1.78 6.00
N PHE A 44 -11.47 2.86 5.38
CA PHE A 44 -10.67 3.73 4.52
C PHE A 44 -9.48 4.34 5.30
N VAL A 45 -9.72 4.90 6.47
CA VAL A 45 -8.69 5.51 7.32
C VAL A 45 -7.67 4.47 7.77
N PHE A 46 -8.13 3.27 8.15
CA PHE A 46 -7.25 2.17 8.55
C PHE A 46 -6.29 1.74 7.42
N VAL A 47 -6.83 1.40 6.24
CA VAL A 47 -6.00 1.00 5.08
C VAL A 47 -5.01 2.10 4.71
N SER A 48 -5.51 3.33 4.61
CA SER A 48 -4.73 4.49 4.20
C SER A 48 -3.60 4.79 5.18
N PHE A 49 -3.89 4.85 6.48
CA PHE A 49 -2.89 5.24 7.47
C PHE A 49 -1.86 4.14 7.72
N LEU A 50 -2.24 2.86 7.61
CA LEU A 50 -1.27 1.76 7.61
C LEU A 50 -0.25 1.92 6.48
N VAL A 51 -0.71 2.29 5.29
CA VAL A 51 0.16 2.55 4.14
C VAL A 51 1.02 3.80 4.36
N LEU A 52 0.48 4.91 4.88
CA LEU A 52 1.31 6.09 5.22
C LEU A 52 2.38 5.77 6.25
N LEU A 53 2.05 5.00 7.27
CA LEU A 53 3.00 4.63 8.32
C LEU A 53 4.17 3.80 7.76
N SER A 54 3.96 3.09 6.65
CA SER A 54 5.04 2.33 5.99
C SER A 54 6.20 3.21 5.50
N VAL A 55 5.97 4.51 5.26
CA VAL A 55 7.01 5.46 4.84
C VAL A 55 8.14 5.56 5.87
N CYS A 56 7.86 5.30 7.15
CA CYS A 56 8.89 5.20 8.18
C CYS A 56 9.95 4.12 7.87
N GLY A 57 9.61 3.16 7.00
CA GLY A 57 10.49 2.06 6.61
C GLY A 57 11.47 2.36 5.47
N VAL A 58 11.32 3.52 4.82
CA VAL A 58 12.08 3.91 3.62
C VAL A 58 13.61 3.89 3.78
N PRO A 59 14.20 4.34 4.91
CA PRO A 59 15.65 4.30 5.08
C PRO A 59 16.24 2.90 4.91
N ALA A 60 15.57 1.88 5.47
CA ALA A 60 16.04 0.49 5.36
C ALA A 60 16.01 -0.01 3.92
N HIS A 61 14.94 0.30 3.17
CA HIS A 61 14.85 -0.06 1.74
C HIS A 61 15.95 0.61 0.90
N ILE A 62 16.28 1.87 1.20
CA ILE A 62 17.38 2.57 0.54
C ILE A 62 18.71 1.87 0.80
N ASP A 63 18.98 1.47 2.04
CA ASP A 63 20.23 0.82 2.40
C ASP A 63 20.36 -0.58 1.76
N GLU A 64 19.27 -1.34 1.69
CA GLU A 64 19.24 -2.62 0.97
C GLU A 64 19.54 -2.45 -0.53
N ILE A 65 19.00 -1.41 -1.17
CA ILE A 65 19.27 -1.13 -2.59
C ILE A 65 20.71 -0.67 -2.81
N LYS A 66 21.30 0.08 -1.86
CA LYS A 66 22.72 0.47 -1.93
C LYS A 66 23.63 -0.76 -1.81
N ILE A 67 23.32 -1.67 -0.89
CA ILE A 67 24.05 -2.93 -0.72
C ILE A 67 23.96 -3.76 -2.02
N TYR A 68 22.75 -3.94 -2.56
CA TYR A 68 22.56 -4.61 -3.85
C TYR A 68 23.38 -3.97 -4.97
N SER A 69 23.35 -2.64 -5.09
CA SER A 69 24.11 -1.91 -6.11
C SER A 69 25.62 -2.16 -6.02
N HIS A 70 26.14 -2.38 -4.81
CA HIS A 70 27.55 -2.71 -4.60
C HIS A 70 27.86 -4.18 -4.95
N GLU A 71 26.98 -5.12 -4.57
CA GLU A 71 27.14 -6.55 -4.90
C GLU A 71 27.00 -6.85 -6.40
N ASP A 72 26.07 -6.16 -7.08
CA ASP A 72 25.83 -6.27 -8.51
C ASP A 72 27.05 -5.76 -9.32
N SER A 73 27.67 -4.66 -8.87
CA SER A 73 28.92 -4.15 -9.44
C SER A 73 30.06 -5.16 -9.38
N ASN A 74 30.05 -6.04 -8.37
CA ASN A 74 31.03 -7.11 -8.19
C ASN A 74 30.60 -8.44 -8.84
N ARG A 75 29.49 -8.43 -9.61
CA ARG A 75 28.89 -9.59 -10.28
C ARG A 75 28.58 -10.77 -9.35
N HIS A 76 28.34 -10.50 -8.07
CA HIS A 76 28.16 -11.53 -7.05
C HIS A 76 26.71 -11.98 -6.88
N SER A 77 25.76 -11.04 -7.03
CA SER A 77 24.34 -11.27 -6.77
C SER A 77 23.50 -10.99 -8.02
N GLY A 78 22.69 -11.96 -8.45
CA GLY A 78 21.73 -11.77 -9.54
C GLY A 78 20.53 -10.95 -9.08
N THR A 79 20.02 -10.05 -9.92
CA THR A 79 18.84 -9.21 -9.64
C THR A 79 17.62 -10.01 -9.17
N LEU A 80 17.39 -11.20 -9.75
CA LEU A 80 16.28 -12.08 -9.34
C LEU A 80 16.48 -12.64 -7.93
N VAL A 81 17.72 -13.00 -7.58
CA VAL A 81 18.05 -13.56 -6.25
C VAL A 81 17.84 -12.51 -5.17
N PHE A 82 18.28 -11.28 -5.42
CA PHE A 82 18.02 -10.15 -4.53
C PHE A 82 16.51 -9.91 -4.33
N LEU A 83 15.75 -9.81 -5.42
CA LEU A 83 14.32 -9.50 -5.35
C LEU A 83 13.52 -10.61 -4.65
N LEU A 84 13.82 -11.88 -4.95
CA LEU A 84 13.17 -13.02 -4.29
C LEU A 84 13.56 -13.13 -2.82
N GLY A 85 14.84 -12.90 -2.48
CA GLY A 85 15.31 -12.88 -1.10
C GLY A 85 14.64 -11.78 -0.28
N HIS A 86 14.54 -10.57 -0.82
CA HIS A 86 13.79 -9.47 -0.20
C HIS A 86 12.31 -9.82 -0.03
N PHE A 87 11.66 -10.33 -1.09
CA PHE A 87 10.25 -10.70 -1.02
C PHE A 87 9.97 -11.77 0.04
N LEU A 88 10.70 -12.89 0.01
CA LEU A 88 10.49 -13.99 0.96
C LEU A 88 10.81 -13.59 2.40
N SER A 89 11.83 -12.73 2.61
CA SER A 89 12.17 -12.26 3.95
C SER A 89 11.16 -11.24 4.51
N SER A 90 10.47 -10.49 3.66
CA SER A 90 9.44 -9.53 4.08
C SER A 90 8.12 -10.19 4.51
N ILE A 91 7.78 -11.37 3.95
CA ILE A 91 6.49 -12.04 4.16
C ILE A 91 6.16 -12.26 5.64
N PRO A 92 7.03 -12.87 6.48
CA PRO A 92 6.68 -13.15 7.88
C PRO A 92 6.38 -11.87 8.67
N PHE A 93 7.13 -10.80 8.41
CA PHE A 93 6.92 -9.52 9.08
C PHE A 93 5.60 -8.88 8.68
N LEU A 94 5.34 -8.76 7.38
CA LEU A 94 4.13 -8.12 6.87
C LEU A 94 2.88 -8.92 7.25
N PHE A 95 3.00 -10.24 7.30
CA PHE A 95 1.92 -11.11 7.76
C PHE A 95 1.65 -10.89 9.26
N LEU A 96 2.69 -10.83 10.09
CA LEU A 96 2.55 -10.51 11.52
C LEU A 96 1.86 -9.15 11.73
N VAL A 97 2.33 -8.10 11.05
CA VAL A 97 1.72 -6.76 11.09
C VAL A 97 0.27 -6.80 10.65
N SER A 98 -0.04 -7.51 9.56
CA SER A 98 -1.40 -7.60 9.04
C SER A 98 -2.34 -8.29 10.02
N ILE A 99 -1.94 -9.41 10.63
CA ILE A 99 -2.75 -10.12 11.63
C ILE A 99 -2.96 -9.24 12.86
N SER A 100 -1.87 -8.73 13.44
CA SER A 100 -1.94 -8.04 14.72
C SER A 100 -2.75 -6.74 14.62
N SER A 101 -2.49 -5.92 13.60
CA SER A 101 -3.22 -4.66 13.38
C SER A 101 -4.69 -4.90 13.01
N SER A 102 -4.96 -5.90 12.16
CA SER A 102 -6.33 -6.23 11.76
C SER A 102 -7.14 -6.76 12.93
N LEU A 103 -6.60 -7.65 13.77
CA LEU A 103 -7.33 -8.19 14.93
C LEU A 103 -7.77 -7.06 15.87
N VAL A 104 -6.85 -6.15 16.22
CA VAL A 104 -7.18 -5.03 17.10
C VAL A 104 -8.25 -4.14 16.49
N PHE A 105 -8.09 -3.73 15.24
CA PHE A 105 -9.05 -2.86 14.56
C PHE A 105 -10.42 -3.52 14.36
N TYR A 106 -10.44 -4.77 13.91
CA TYR A 106 -11.65 -5.51 13.55
C TYR A 106 -12.57 -5.73 14.75
N PHE A 107 -11.99 -6.11 15.90
CA PHE A 107 -12.75 -6.34 17.11
C PHE A 107 -13.18 -5.04 17.81
N LEU A 108 -12.38 -3.97 17.76
CA LEU A 108 -12.76 -2.68 18.36
C LEU A 108 -13.95 -2.02 17.65
N ILE A 109 -14.03 -2.13 16.32
CA ILE A 109 -15.13 -1.57 15.52
C ILE A 109 -16.40 -2.43 15.58
N GLY A 110 -16.26 -3.73 15.85
CA GLY A 110 -17.37 -4.68 15.79
C GLY A 110 -17.82 -4.96 14.35
N LEU A 111 -16.85 -5.27 13.46
CA LEU A 111 -17.11 -5.82 12.13
C LEU A 111 -17.73 -7.23 12.23
N ARG A 112 -18.19 -7.81 11.12
CA ARG A 112 -18.91 -9.10 11.14
C ARG A 112 -18.15 -10.23 11.86
N ASN A 113 -18.76 -10.87 12.86
CA ASN A 113 -18.10 -11.86 13.71
C ASN A 113 -17.95 -13.27 13.10
N GLU A 114 -17.69 -13.40 11.79
CA GLU A 114 -17.39 -14.71 11.19
C GLU A 114 -15.93 -14.81 10.73
N PHE A 115 -15.34 -15.98 10.93
CA PHE A 115 -13.93 -16.24 10.62
C PHE A 115 -13.59 -16.01 9.14
N SER A 116 -14.51 -16.31 8.22
CA SER A 116 -14.29 -16.11 6.78
C SER A 116 -14.09 -14.62 6.44
N PHE A 117 -14.90 -13.73 7.02
CA PHE A 117 -14.80 -12.29 6.79
C PHE A 117 -13.53 -11.69 7.41
N LEU A 118 -13.15 -12.16 8.61
CA LEU A 118 -11.89 -11.78 9.25
C LEU A 118 -10.67 -12.22 8.43
N MET A 119 -10.65 -13.46 7.94
CA MET A 119 -9.54 -13.97 7.14
C MET A 119 -9.39 -13.21 5.81
N TYR A 120 -10.51 -12.90 5.14
CA TYR A 120 -10.47 -12.05 3.96
C TYR A 120 -9.91 -10.66 4.28
N PHE A 121 -10.30 -10.07 5.42
CA PHE A 121 -9.77 -8.79 5.87
C PHE A 121 -8.24 -8.84 6.06
N ILE A 122 -7.74 -9.82 6.81
CA ILE A 122 -6.31 -10.02 7.06
C ILE A 122 -5.54 -10.20 5.75
N ILE A 123 -6.01 -11.07 4.84
CA ILE A 123 -5.34 -11.35 3.57
C ILE A 123 -5.32 -10.11 2.67
N THR A 124 -6.38 -9.31 2.69
CA THR A 124 -6.46 -8.05 1.91
C THR A 124 -5.44 -7.03 2.43
N ILE A 125 -5.35 -6.84 3.76
CA ILE A 125 -4.35 -5.96 4.37
C ILE A 125 -2.93 -6.45 4.10
N PHE A 126 -2.68 -7.76 4.23
CA PHE A 126 -1.40 -8.36 3.90
C PHE A 126 -0.98 -8.11 2.44
N THR A 127 -1.89 -8.34 1.48
CA THR A 127 -1.62 -8.14 0.05
C THR A 127 -1.42 -6.65 -0.27
N CYS A 128 -2.17 -5.76 0.38
CA CYS A 128 -1.98 -4.32 0.30
C CYS A 128 -0.57 -3.91 0.77
N LEU A 129 -0.12 -4.41 1.93
CA LEU A 129 1.22 -4.17 2.44
C LEU A 129 2.31 -4.75 1.53
N LEU A 130 2.08 -5.92 0.91
CA LEU A 130 3.00 -6.48 -0.09
C LEU A 130 3.14 -5.61 -1.34
N ALA A 131 2.04 -5.05 -1.84
CA ALA A 131 2.08 -4.12 -2.98
C ALA A 131 2.82 -2.83 -2.60
N ASN A 132 2.52 -2.31 -1.42
CA ASN A 132 3.15 -1.13 -0.85
C ASN A 132 4.68 -1.29 -0.69
N GLU A 133 5.16 -2.42 -0.17
CA GLU A 133 6.59 -2.70 -0.02
C GLU A 133 7.34 -2.65 -1.37
N ALA A 134 6.73 -3.19 -2.42
CA ALA A 134 7.31 -3.15 -3.76
C ALA A 134 7.36 -1.72 -4.33
N LEU A 135 6.31 -0.92 -4.09
CA LEU A 135 6.28 0.47 -4.51
C LEU A 135 7.34 1.31 -3.77
N MET A 136 7.51 1.12 -2.46
CA MET A 136 8.58 1.76 -1.69
C MET A 136 9.96 1.42 -2.24
N MET A 137 10.19 0.16 -2.61
CA MET A 137 11.45 -0.26 -3.24
C MET A 137 11.68 0.39 -4.61
N ILE A 138 10.64 0.56 -5.44
CA ILE A 138 10.75 1.31 -6.70
C ILE A 138 11.21 2.75 -6.43
N VAL A 139 10.55 3.46 -5.50
CA VAL A 139 10.89 4.85 -5.20
C VAL A 139 12.27 4.97 -4.56
N ALA A 140 12.61 4.06 -3.66
CA ALA A 140 13.94 3.96 -3.06
C ALA A 140 15.02 3.75 -4.12
N TYR A 141 14.74 2.92 -5.15
CA TYR A 141 15.64 2.74 -6.29
C TYR A 141 15.74 3.99 -7.17
N ILE A 142 14.72 4.84 -7.27
CA ILE A 142 14.78 6.05 -8.13
C ILE A 142 15.63 7.15 -7.49
N TRP A 143 15.47 7.41 -6.19
CA TRP A 143 16.13 8.56 -5.56
C TRP A 143 17.37 8.21 -4.73
N LEU A 144 17.42 7.07 -4.03
CA LEU A 144 18.50 6.66 -3.08
C LEU A 144 18.85 7.70 -1.99
N GLU A 145 18.01 8.73 -1.81
CA GLU A 145 18.15 9.78 -0.81
C GLU A 145 16.88 9.82 0.04
N THR A 146 17.02 9.69 1.36
CA THR A 146 15.88 9.55 2.29
C THR A 146 14.86 10.67 2.15
N TYR A 147 15.30 11.93 2.11
CA TYR A 147 14.41 13.09 2.00
C TYR A 147 13.54 13.04 0.73
N LYS A 148 14.15 12.81 -0.44
CA LYS A 148 13.45 12.76 -1.73
C LYS A 148 12.51 11.55 -1.82
N CYS A 149 12.95 10.39 -1.31
CA CYS A 149 12.09 9.19 -1.25
C CYS A 149 10.85 9.44 -0.39
N THR A 150 11.04 9.93 0.84
CA THR A 150 9.95 10.21 1.78
C THR A 150 8.97 11.23 1.22
N LEU A 151 9.46 12.34 0.66
CA LEU A 151 8.60 13.37 0.04
C LEU A 151 7.78 12.80 -1.13
N THR A 152 8.43 12.01 -2.00
CA THR A 152 7.76 11.38 -3.16
C THR A 152 6.69 10.39 -2.72
N LEU A 153 6.97 9.55 -1.73
CA LEU A 153 6.03 8.54 -1.24
C LEU A 153 4.84 9.16 -0.53
N ILE A 154 5.04 10.17 0.31
CA ILE A 154 3.93 10.88 0.97
C ILE A 154 3.03 11.52 -0.09
N CYS A 155 3.61 12.22 -1.07
CA CYS A 155 2.84 12.82 -2.16
C CYS A 155 2.05 11.77 -2.95
N LEU A 156 2.71 10.67 -3.32
CA LEU A 156 2.09 9.56 -4.04
C LEU A 156 0.94 8.92 -3.25
N TYR A 157 1.14 8.65 -1.96
CA TYR A 157 0.13 8.03 -1.10
C TYR A 157 -1.06 8.94 -0.88
N VAL A 158 -0.85 10.24 -0.66
CA VAL A 158 -1.95 11.21 -0.55
C VAL A 158 -2.76 11.24 -1.85
N VAL A 159 -2.11 11.30 -3.01
CA VAL A 159 -2.83 11.24 -4.31
C VAL A 159 -3.59 9.92 -4.46
N MET A 160 -2.99 8.80 -4.10
CA MET A 160 -3.63 7.47 -4.14
C MET A 160 -4.86 7.39 -3.23
N MET A 161 -4.83 8.04 -2.06
CA MET A 161 -5.97 8.13 -1.14
C MET A 161 -7.10 8.98 -1.69
N LEU A 162 -6.79 10.08 -2.37
CA LEU A 162 -7.80 10.94 -3.01
C LEU A 162 -8.60 10.16 -4.06
N VAL A 163 -7.94 9.28 -4.83
CA VAL A 163 -8.57 8.49 -5.90
C VAL A 163 -9.07 7.12 -5.43
N ALA A 164 -8.92 6.76 -4.15
CA ALA A 164 -9.28 5.46 -3.60
C ALA A 164 -10.79 5.19 -3.51
N GLY A 165 -11.65 6.05 -4.08
CA GLY A 165 -13.10 5.84 -4.16
C GLY A 165 -13.91 6.28 -2.94
N TYR A 166 -13.27 6.62 -1.81
CA TYR A 166 -13.95 7.06 -0.58
C TYR A 166 -14.52 8.47 -0.68
N PHE A 167 -13.70 9.46 -1.07
CA PHE A 167 -14.15 10.85 -1.17
C PHE A 167 -15.14 11.08 -2.31
N ARG A 168 -15.00 10.30 -3.38
CA ARG A 168 -15.88 10.34 -4.53
C ARG A 168 -15.87 8.99 -5.23
N ILE A 169 -17.06 8.56 -5.66
CA ILE A 169 -17.23 7.35 -6.46
C ILE A 169 -16.35 7.45 -7.71
N ARG A 170 -15.58 6.39 -8.00
CA ARG A 170 -14.57 6.34 -9.08
C ARG A 170 -15.11 6.84 -10.43
N ASP A 171 -16.31 6.42 -10.82
CA ASP A 171 -16.90 6.76 -12.12
C ASP A 171 -17.30 8.23 -12.26
N ALA A 172 -17.45 8.94 -11.13
CA ALA A 172 -17.76 10.37 -11.12
C ALA A 172 -16.50 11.25 -11.17
N ILE A 173 -15.30 10.67 -11.01
CA ILE A 173 -14.04 11.41 -10.99
C ILE A 173 -13.68 11.91 -12.41
N PRO A 174 -13.10 13.14 -12.57
CA PRO A 174 -12.73 13.66 -13.88
C PRO A 174 -11.80 12.71 -14.67
N VAL A 175 -12.14 12.49 -15.94
CA VAL A 175 -11.64 11.35 -16.72
C VAL A 175 -10.14 11.40 -17.01
N ALA A 176 -9.58 12.59 -17.24
CA ALA A 176 -8.29 12.75 -17.92
C ALA A 176 -7.06 12.17 -17.19
N VAL A 177 -6.93 12.39 -15.88
CA VAL A 177 -5.76 11.98 -15.08
C VAL A 177 -6.19 11.19 -13.84
N TRP A 178 -7.32 11.58 -13.26
CA TRP A 178 -7.79 11.09 -11.97
C TRP A 178 -8.53 9.75 -12.09
N ASN A 179 -9.40 9.60 -13.09
CA ASN A 179 -10.05 8.32 -13.36
C ASN A 179 -9.04 7.35 -14.02
N TYR A 180 -8.42 7.75 -15.13
CA TYR A 180 -7.37 6.97 -15.78
C TYR A 180 -6.09 7.83 -15.90
N PRO A 181 -4.90 7.35 -15.51
CA PRO A 181 -4.59 6.02 -14.99
C PRO A 181 -4.57 5.90 -13.45
N LEU A 182 -4.67 7.02 -12.70
CA LEU A 182 -4.38 7.04 -11.26
C LEU A 182 -5.29 6.14 -10.41
N SER A 183 -6.60 6.14 -10.65
CA SER A 183 -7.53 5.30 -9.86
C SER A 183 -7.28 3.79 -10.06
N TYR A 184 -6.82 3.41 -11.25
CA TYR A 184 -6.51 2.02 -11.63
C TYR A 184 -5.13 1.56 -11.20
N ILE A 185 -4.21 2.48 -10.91
CA ILE A 185 -2.88 2.16 -10.35
C ILE A 185 -2.95 2.13 -8.81
N SER A 186 -3.87 2.88 -8.21
CA SER A 186 -4.02 2.93 -6.76
C SER A 186 -4.50 1.59 -6.19
N PHE A 187 -3.59 0.88 -5.51
CA PHE A 187 -3.92 -0.35 -4.80
C PHE A 187 -4.86 -0.11 -3.59
N HIS A 188 -4.92 1.13 -3.08
CA HIS A 188 -5.87 1.52 -2.04
C HIS A 188 -7.31 1.34 -2.50
N THR A 189 -7.61 1.67 -3.76
CA THR A 189 -8.96 1.53 -4.34
C THR A 189 -9.45 0.10 -4.22
N TYR A 190 -8.64 -0.87 -4.61
CA TYR A 190 -9.00 -2.29 -4.62
C TYR A 190 -9.06 -2.88 -3.20
N ALA A 191 -8.15 -2.46 -2.31
CA ALA A 191 -8.17 -2.87 -0.92
C ALA A 191 -9.45 -2.37 -0.21
N VAL A 192 -9.76 -1.08 -0.31
CA VAL A 192 -10.95 -0.51 0.33
C VAL A 192 -12.22 -1.08 -0.30
N GLN A 193 -12.32 -1.14 -1.63
CA GLN A 193 -13.48 -1.72 -2.30
C GLN A 193 -13.72 -3.18 -1.89
N GLY A 194 -12.67 -4.01 -1.86
CA GLY A 194 -12.78 -5.40 -1.44
C GLY A 194 -13.21 -5.56 0.02
N LEU A 195 -12.68 -4.73 0.93
CA LEU A 195 -13.05 -4.77 2.35
C LEU A 195 -14.49 -4.30 2.59
N VAL A 196 -14.95 -3.29 1.87
CA VAL A 196 -16.34 -2.81 1.97
C VAL A 196 -17.30 -3.84 1.35
N GLU A 197 -16.96 -4.46 0.22
CA GLU A 197 -17.70 -5.60 -0.33
C GLU A 197 -17.79 -6.76 0.68
N ASN A 198 -16.69 -7.06 1.36
CA ASN A 198 -16.65 -8.10 2.37
C ASN A 198 -17.57 -7.82 3.57
N GLU A 199 -17.69 -6.56 4.00
CA GLU A 199 -18.56 -6.20 5.12
C GLU A 199 -20.05 -6.16 4.71
N TYR A 200 -20.38 -5.60 3.55
CA TYR A 200 -21.77 -5.24 3.23
C TYR A 200 -22.50 -6.19 2.27
N VAL A 201 -21.80 -7.02 1.52
CA VAL A 201 -22.46 -8.05 0.71
C VAL A 201 -23.17 -9.05 1.64
N ASP A 202 -24.41 -9.40 1.30
CA ASP A 202 -25.30 -10.27 2.09
C ASP A 202 -25.72 -9.73 3.47
N THR A 203 -25.61 -8.41 3.70
CA THR A 203 -26.16 -7.76 4.90
C THR A 203 -27.48 -7.05 4.62
N SER A 204 -28.30 -6.86 5.65
CA SER A 204 -29.53 -6.07 5.60
C SER A 204 -29.63 -5.13 6.80
N PHE A 205 -30.10 -3.91 6.56
CA PHE A 205 -30.29 -2.87 7.57
C PHE A 205 -31.78 -2.61 7.75
N ALA A 206 -32.26 -2.64 8.98
CA ALA A 206 -33.63 -2.25 9.30
C ALA A 206 -33.77 -0.72 9.19
N VAL A 207 -34.79 -0.27 8.47
CA VAL A 207 -35.15 1.13 8.30
C VAL A 207 -36.57 1.31 8.83
N GLY A 208 -36.67 1.85 10.04
CA GLY A 208 -37.94 1.92 10.77
C GLY A 208 -38.38 0.56 11.31
N ALA A 209 -39.70 0.37 11.48
CA ALA A 209 -40.25 -0.83 12.13
C ALA A 209 -40.45 -2.04 11.21
N THR A 210 -40.53 -1.85 9.89
CA THR A 210 -40.97 -2.92 8.96
C THR A 210 -40.18 -3.02 7.65
N MET A 211 -39.34 -2.05 7.31
CA MET A 211 -38.57 -2.08 6.06
C MET A 211 -37.13 -2.53 6.32
N THR A 212 -36.60 -3.36 5.44
CA THR A 212 -35.18 -3.74 5.42
C THR A 212 -34.57 -3.36 4.07
N ILE A 213 -33.40 -2.72 4.11
CA ILE A 213 -32.64 -2.35 2.92
C ILE A 213 -31.38 -3.21 2.86
N PRO A 214 -31.04 -3.82 1.71
CA PRO A 214 -29.80 -4.56 1.57
C PRO A 214 -28.58 -3.64 1.73
N GLY A 215 -27.52 -4.11 2.39
CA GLY A 215 -26.31 -3.33 2.65
C GLY A 215 -25.68 -2.75 1.39
N VAL A 216 -25.70 -3.50 0.28
CA VAL A 216 -25.24 -3.01 -1.02
C VAL A 216 -25.99 -1.74 -1.44
N GLN A 217 -27.30 -1.66 -1.21
CA GLN A 217 -28.10 -0.47 -1.51
C GLN A 217 -27.85 0.67 -0.50
N ALA A 218 -27.56 0.35 0.76
CA ALA A 218 -27.14 1.33 1.76
C ALA A 218 -25.79 1.99 1.40
N VAL A 219 -24.91 1.26 0.73
CA VAL A 219 -23.59 1.77 0.31
C VAL A 219 -23.60 2.40 -1.09
N ARG A 220 -24.57 2.06 -1.96
CA ARG A 220 -24.60 2.45 -3.38
C ARG A 220 -24.55 3.96 -3.65
N GLY A 221 -25.03 4.78 -2.70
CA GLY A 221 -24.94 6.25 -2.78
C GLY A 221 -23.56 6.84 -2.44
N SER A 222 -22.70 6.05 -1.80
CA SER A 222 -21.40 6.47 -1.28
C SER A 222 -20.22 5.71 -1.91
N TYR A 223 -20.45 4.48 -2.40
CA TYR A 223 -19.40 3.63 -2.97
C TYR A 223 -19.97 2.69 -4.07
N GLY A 224 -19.29 2.62 -5.21
CA GLY A 224 -19.70 1.84 -6.38
C GLY A 224 -19.42 0.35 -6.22
N ILE A 225 -20.20 -0.35 -5.39
CA ILE A 225 -20.01 -1.76 -5.07
C ILE A 225 -20.80 -2.66 -6.03
N SER A 226 -20.18 -3.75 -6.46
CA SER A 226 -20.88 -4.81 -7.19
C SER A 226 -21.70 -5.67 -6.22
N SER A 227 -22.94 -5.98 -6.58
CA SER A 227 -23.80 -6.90 -5.81
C SER A 227 -23.36 -8.36 -5.88
N SER A 228 -22.36 -8.71 -6.69
CA SER A 228 -21.92 -10.09 -6.88
C SER A 228 -20.97 -10.55 -5.78
N THR A 229 -21.27 -11.70 -5.16
CA THR A 229 -20.42 -12.33 -4.12
C THR A 229 -18.99 -12.61 -4.60
N GLY A 230 -18.79 -12.76 -5.91
CA GLY A 230 -17.47 -12.95 -6.54
C GLY A 230 -16.63 -11.68 -6.69
N ALA A 231 -17.22 -10.48 -6.56
CA ALA A 231 -16.50 -9.23 -6.81
C ALA A 231 -15.33 -9.01 -5.83
N LYS A 232 -15.51 -9.38 -4.57
CA LYS A 232 -14.45 -9.23 -3.55
C LYS A 232 -13.20 -10.05 -3.88
N TRP A 233 -13.38 -11.22 -4.50
CA TRP A 233 -12.26 -12.07 -4.93
C TRP A 233 -11.55 -11.49 -6.16
N MET A 234 -12.28 -10.84 -7.06
CA MET A 234 -11.69 -10.12 -8.18
C MET A 234 -10.85 -8.94 -7.72
N ASN A 235 -11.34 -8.16 -6.74
CA ASN A 235 -10.56 -7.07 -6.13
C ASN A 235 -9.28 -7.58 -5.48
N LEU A 236 -9.35 -8.69 -4.74
CA LEU A 236 -8.18 -9.32 -4.14
C LEU A 236 -7.19 -9.84 -5.19
N LEU A 237 -7.68 -10.45 -6.27
CA LEU A 237 -6.85 -10.92 -7.38
C LEU A 237 -6.13 -9.76 -8.05
N VAL A 238 -6.82 -8.65 -8.34
CA VAL A 238 -6.19 -7.45 -8.92
C VAL A 238 -5.13 -6.88 -7.99
N LEU A 239 -5.41 -6.80 -6.69
CA LEU A 239 -4.45 -6.34 -5.69
C LEU A 239 -3.19 -7.23 -5.64
N PHE A 240 -3.36 -8.55 -5.73
CA PHE A 240 -2.25 -9.50 -5.81
C PHE A 240 -1.44 -9.35 -7.11
N LEU A 241 -2.12 -9.19 -8.25
CA LEU A 241 -1.48 -8.93 -9.53
C LEU A 241 -0.71 -7.61 -9.53
N MET A 242 -1.20 -6.57 -8.86
CA MET A 242 -0.44 -5.32 -8.65
C MET A 242 0.81 -5.54 -7.82
N ALA A 243 0.72 -6.32 -6.74
CA ALA A 243 1.89 -6.63 -5.90
C ALA A 243 2.98 -7.34 -6.70
N ILE A 244 2.62 -8.24 -7.62
CA ILE A 244 3.54 -8.88 -8.56
C ILE A 244 4.02 -7.88 -9.61
N GLY A 245 3.11 -7.10 -10.21
CA GLY A 245 3.40 -6.12 -11.25
C GLY A 245 4.43 -5.10 -10.82
N TYR A 246 4.32 -4.55 -9.61
CA TYR A 246 5.33 -3.63 -9.06
C TYR A 246 6.70 -4.30 -8.87
N ARG A 247 6.75 -5.58 -8.50
CA ARG A 247 8.01 -6.33 -8.42
C ARG A 247 8.62 -6.58 -9.79
N VAL A 248 7.80 -6.85 -10.81
CA VAL A 248 8.26 -6.98 -12.20
C VAL A 248 8.81 -5.65 -12.71
N VAL A 249 8.14 -4.53 -12.43
CA VAL A 249 8.64 -3.18 -12.76
C VAL A 249 9.98 -2.93 -12.06
N LEU A 250 10.08 -3.21 -10.76
CA LEU A 250 11.33 -3.10 -10.02
C LEU A 250 12.44 -3.97 -10.62
N TYR A 251 12.14 -5.22 -10.97
CA TYR A 251 13.08 -6.13 -11.62
C TYR A 251 13.60 -5.54 -12.93
N VAL A 252 12.71 -5.02 -13.79
CA VAL A 252 13.08 -4.39 -15.05
C VAL A 252 13.94 -3.15 -14.80
N LEU A 253 13.57 -2.29 -13.85
CA LEU A 253 14.34 -1.09 -13.51
C LEU A 253 15.76 -1.42 -13.03
N LEU A 254 15.89 -2.43 -12.16
CA LEU A 254 17.19 -2.89 -11.67
C LEU A 254 18.03 -3.50 -12.80
N ARG A 255 17.42 -4.33 -13.66
CA ARG A 255 18.11 -5.02 -14.76
C ARG A 255 18.57 -4.06 -15.86
N LEU A 256 17.77 -3.05 -16.18
CA LEU A 256 18.10 -2.03 -17.18
C LEU A 256 19.12 -1.01 -16.66
N ASP A 257 19.48 -1.08 -15.38
CA ASP A 257 20.44 -0.20 -14.70
C ASP A 257 20.28 1.27 -15.14
N VAL A 258 19.05 1.78 -15.06
CA VAL A 258 18.69 3.14 -15.54
C VAL A 258 19.63 4.21 -14.93
N ARG A 259 20.19 3.93 -13.76
CA ARG A 259 21.21 4.77 -13.09
C ARG A 259 22.58 4.77 -13.75
N ARG A 260 23.00 3.72 -14.48
CA ARG A 260 24.23 3.72 -15.28
C ARG A 260 24.16 4.80 -16.35
N HIS A 261 23.02 4.94 -17.02
CA HIS A 261 22.82 5.94 -18.06
C HIS A 261 22.78 7.37 -17.50
N VAL A 262 22.20 7.61 -16.32
CA VAL A 262 22.19 8.94 -15.67
C VAL A 262 23.60 9.34 -15.17
N ARG A 263 24.39 8.41 -14.64
CA ARG A 263 25.80 8.67 -14.26
C ARG A 263 26.72 8.87 -15.47
N LEU A 264 26.48 8.16 -16.58
CA LEU A 264 27.21 8.35 -17.84
C LEU A 264 26.86 9.68 -18.51
N GLY A 265 25.59 10.11 -18.46
CA GLY A 265 25.17 11.44 -18.92
C GLY A 265 25.79 12.59 -18.13
N LYS A 266 25.97 12.45 -16.82
CA LYS A 266 26.70 13.45 -15.99
C LYS A 266 28.21 13.46 -16.23
N ARG A 267 28.82 12.33 -16.62
CA ARG A 267 30.25 12.28 -17.00
C ARG A 267 30.53 12.89 -18.38
N SER A 268 29.53 12.99 -19.26
CA SER A 268 29.66 13.61 -20.59
C SER A 268 29.67 15.14 -20.58
N CYS A 269 29.34 15.79 -19.45
CA CYS A 269 29.29 17.26 -19.32
C CYS A 269 30.47 17.84 -18.52
N TRP A 270 31.64 17.21 -18.57
CA TRP A 270 32.89 17.86 -18.18
C TRP A 270 33.73 18.06 -19.44
N PRO A 271 33.85 19.28 -19.98
CA PRO A 271 34.88 19.54 -20.97
C PRO A 271 36.24 19.34 -20.29
N SER A 272 37.05 18.47 -20.88
CA SER A 272 38.47 18.37 -20.60
C SER A 272 39.12 19.74 -20.77
N ILE A 273 39.51 20.37 -19.65
CA ILE A 273 40.49 21.45 -19.69
C ILE A 273 41.85 20.78 -19.50
N HIS A 274 42.52 20.52 -20.63
CA HIS A 274 43.94 20.20 -20.67
C HIS A 274 44.75 21.47 -20.89
N THR A 275 45.92 21.51 -20.22
CA THR A 275 47.12 22.33 -20.49
C THR A 275 47.00 23.83 -20.16
N SER A 276 47.97 24.47 -19.49
CA SER A 276 49.40 24.47 -19.80
C SER A 276 50.31 24.88 -18.62
N ALA A 277 51.46 24.22 -18.54
CA ALA A 277 52.80 24.64 -18.12
C ALA A 277 53.03 25.85 -17.18
N ALA A 278 53.95 25.61 -16.21
CA ALA A 278 54.80 26.54 -15.45
C ALA A 278 55.45 27.65 -16.35
N PRO A 279 56.03 28.78 -15.84
CA PRO A 279 56.94 28.82 -14.67
C PRO A 279 56.97 30.12 -13.81
N LYS A 280 57.35 29.98 -12.53
CA LYS A 280 58.60 30.47 -11.92
C LYS A 280 58.66 30.05 -10.45
#